data_AF-A0A069ILB3-F1
#
_entry.id   AF-A0A069ILB3-F1
#
_cell.length_a   1.000
_cell.length_b   1.000
_cell.length_c   1.000
_cell.angle_alpha   90.00
_cell.angle_beta   90.00
_cell.angle_gamma   90.00
#
_symmetry.space_group_name_H-M   'P 1'
#
loop_
_entity.id
_entity.type
_entity.pdbx_description
1 polymer ?
#
loop_
_entity_poly.entity_id
_entity_poly.type
_entity_poly.pdbx_seq_one_letter_code
_entity_poly.pdbx_strand_id
1 'polypeptide(L)' 'MFSFTMLTINSDKHPLMNRFHSPGREKRLIVIVPRAEWDDWLTCRDPERARSFLRPYPPELMDADPAPRAPRAAE' A
#
# COMPACT_ATOMS: atom_id res chain seq x y z
N MET A 1 -18.72 17.82 -5.46
CA MET A 1 -17.29 17.69 -5.08
C MET A 1 -17.01 16.22 -4.93
N PHE A 2 -15.98 15.69 -5.60
CA PHE A 2 -15.56 14.30 -5.49
C PHE A 2 -14.19 14.24 -4.81
N SER A 3 -14.01 13.28 -3.91
CA SER A 3 -12.73 12.97 -3.26
C SER A 3 -12.48 11.47 -3.33
N PHE A 4 -11.23 11.07 -3.11
CA PHE A 4 -10.82 9.67 -3.09
C PHE A 4 -9.79 9.45 -1.98
N THR A 5 -9.56 8.20 -1.62
CA THR A 5 -8.55 7.79 -0.63
C THR A 5 -7.93 6.47 -1.02
N MET A 6 -6.74 6.19 -0.51
CA MET A 6 -6.06 4.91 -0.71
C MET A 6 -6.42 3.95 0.42
N LEU A 7 -6.74 2.71 0.07
CA LEU A 7 -6.97 1.65 1.06
C LEU A 7 -5.63 1.18 1.64
N THR A 8 -5.60 1.01 2.96
CA THR A 8 -4.42 0.54 3.68
C THR A 8 -4.75 -0.65 4.56
N ILE A 9 -3.78 -1.55 4.72
CA ILE A 9 -3.85 -2.69 5.65
C ILE A 9 -2.65 -2.70 6.59
N ASN A 10 -2.78 -3.41 7.71
CA ASN A 10 -1.68 -3.64 8.64
C ASN A 10 -0.51 -4.34 7.92
N SER A 11 0.71 -3.98 8.31
CA SER A 11 1.94 -4.49 7.70
C SER A 11 3.02 -4.84 8.71
N ASP A 12 2.68 -5.03 9.98
CA ASP A 12 3.67 -5.31 11.05
C ASP A 12 4.46 -6.61 10.76
N LYS A 13 3.83 -7.57 10.06
CA LYS A 13 4.42 -8.85 9.66
C LYS A 13 4.99 -8.88 8.23
N HIS A 14 4.91 -7.77 7.49
CA HIS A 14 5.38 -7.73 6.11
C HIS A 14 6.91 -7.55 6.07
N PRO A 15 7.70 -8.49 5.47
CA PRO A 15 9.16 -8.47 5.55
C PRO A 15 9.86 -7.17 5.11
N LEU A 16 9.31 -6.51 4.08
CA LEU A 16 9.82 -5.21 3.62
C LEU A 16 9.14 -4.03 4.33
N MET A 17 7.81 -3.91 4.23
CA MET A 17 7.07 -2.74 4.71
C MET A 17 7.09 -2.52 6.23
N ASN A 18 7.37 -3.55 7.05
CA ASN A 18 7.49 -3.38 8.50
C ASN A 18 8.72 -2.54 8.92
N ARG A 19 9.68 -2.34 8.02
CA ARG A 19 10.90 -1.53 8.21
C ARG A 19 10.64 -0.03 8.13
N PHE A 20 9.48 0.38 7.59
CA PHE A 20 9.11 1.77 7.35
C PHE A 20 8.25 2.34 8.49
N HIS A 21 7.89 3.64 8.42
CA HIS A 21 7.18 4.40 9.45
C HIS A 21 7.92 4.51 10.79
N SER A 22 7.50 5.45 11.65
CA SER A 22 8.13 5.64 12.97
C SER A 22 8.03 4.39 13.86
N PRO A 23 9.04 4.11 14.72
CA PRO A 23 8.96 3.05 15.73
C PRO A 23 7.78 3.23 16.69
N GLY A 24 7.22 2.13 17.22
CA GLY A 24 6.11 2.16 18.18
C GLY A 24 4.75 2.55 17.60
N ARG A 25 4.64 2.72 16.28
CA ARG A 25 3.38 2.99 15.57
C ARG A 25 3.01 1.78 14.72
N GLU A 26 1.70 1.53 14.59
CA GLU A 26 1.17 0.52 13.67
C GLU A 26 1.75 0.75 12.27
N LYS A 27 2.32 -0.29 11.66
CA LYS A 27 2.82 -0.21 10.29
C LYS A 27 1.65 -0.43 9.34
N ARG A 28 1.47 0.45 8.36
CA ARG A 28 0.47 0.28 7.30
C ARG A 28 1.11 0.31 5.92
N LEU A 29 0.62 -0.54 5.03
CA LEU A 29 0.94 -0.52 3.61
C LEU A 29 -0.31 -0.23 2.79
N ILE A 30 -0.10 0.27 1.58
CA ILE A 30 -1.15 0.51 0.59
C ILE A 30 -1.50 -0.82 -0.08
N VAL A 31 -2.78 -1.06 -0.32
CA VAL A 31 -3.23 -2.22 -1.10
C VAL A 31 -2.86 -2.00 -2.58
N ILE A 32 -2.00 -2.87 -3.10
CA ILE A 32 -1.59 -2.88 -4.51
C ILE A 32 -2.36 -4.00 -5.22
N VAL A 33 -3.30 -3.63 -6.10
CA VAL A 33 -4.05 -4.59 -6.91
C VAL A 33 -3.23 -4.97 -8.15
N PRO A 34 -2.93 -6.27 -8.37
CA PRO A 34 -2.22 -6.72 -9.58
C PRO A 34 -2.97 -6.34 -10.85
N ARG A 35 -2.24 -6.06 -11.93
CA ARG A 35 -2.84 -5.60 -13.20
C ARG A 35 -3.88 -6.56 -13.77
N ALA A 36 -3.66 -7.86 -13.61
CA ALA A 36 -4.60 -8.89 -14.07
C ALA A 36 -5.96 -8.85 -13.33
N GLU A 37 -6.03 -8.18 -12.18
CA GLU A 37 -7.22 -8.11 -11.33
C GLU A 37 -7.90 -6.73 -11.36
N TRP A 38 -7.44 -5.79 -12.20
CA TRP A 38 -7.98 -4.43 -12.22
C TRP A 38 -9.46 -4.37 -12.63
N ASP A 39 -9.84 -5.09 -13.67
CA ASP A 39 -11.23 -5.09 -14.13
C ASP A 39 -12.16 -5.71 -13.08
N ASP A 40 -11.71 -6.81 -12.46
CA ASP A 40 -12.41 -7.44 -11.35
C ASP A 40 -12.57 -6.48 -10.16
N TRP A 41 -11.52 -5.74 -9.79
CA TRP A 41 -11.57 -4.74 -8.71
C TRP A 41 -12.52 -3.58 -9.03
N LEU A 42 -12.38 -2.99 -10.22
CA LEU A 42 -13.14 -1.80 -10.64
C LEU A 42 -14.62 -2.10 -10.87
N THR A 43 -14.98 -3.34 -11.16
CA THR A 43 -16.37 -3.76 -11.40
C THR A 43 -17.00 -4.52 -10.22
N CYS A 44 -16.23 -4.80 -9.16
CA CYS A 44 -16.70 -5.56 -8.00
C CYS A 44 -17.85 -4.84 -7.28
N ARG A 45 -19.00 -5.51 -7.16
CA ARG A 45 -20.17 -5.02 -6.40
C ARG A 45 -20.41 -5.78 -5.10
N ASP A 46 -19.75 -6.91 -4.91
CA ASP A 46 -19.84 -7.71 -3.68
C ASP A 46 -18.78 -7.28 -2.67
N PRO A 47 -19.16 -6.76 -1.48
CA PRO A 47 -18.21 -6.35 -0.46
C PRO A 47 -17.31 -7.49 0.04
N GLU A 48 -17.81 -8.72 0.14
CA GLU A 48 -17.01 -9.84 0.66
C GLU A 48 -15.96 -10.26 -0.37
N ARG A 49 -16.31 -10.29 -1.66
CA ARG A 49 -15.31 -10.39 -2.74
C ARG A 49 -14.34 -9.21 -2.71
N ALA A 50 -14.80 -7.98 -2.48
CA ALA A 50 -13.92 -6.80 -2.43
C ALA A 50 -12.84 -6.91 -1.33
N ARG A 51 -13.17 -7.54 -0.19
CA ARG A 51 -12.19 -7.78 0.89
C ARG A 51 -11.04 -8.69 0.46
N SER A 52 -11.24 -9.59 -0.50
CA SER A 52 -10.19 -10.50 -1.01
C SER A 52 -9.05 -9.78 -1.74
N PHE A 53 -9.27 -8.56 -2.23
CA PHE A 53 -8.22 -7.72 -2.82
C PHE A 53 -7.36 -7.04 -1.75
N LEU A 54 -7.83 -6.94 -0.50
CA LEU A 54 -7.15 -6.23 0.59
C LEU A 54 -6.08 -7.11 1.24
N ARG A 55 -5.10 -7.51 0.45
CA ARG A 55 -4.00 -8.40 0.86
C ARG A 55 -2.64 -7.72 0.70
N PRO A 56 -1.63 -8.15 1.49
CA PRO A 56 -0.28 -7.63 1.34
C PRO A 56 0.28 -7.98 -0.04
N TYR A 57 0.95 -7.02 -0.68
CA TYR A 57 1.65 -7.30 -1.93
C TYR A 57 2.88 -8.19 -1.65
N PRO A 58 3.25 -9.13 -2.54
CA PRO A 58 4.35 -10.04 -2.27
C PRO A 58 5.69 -9.29 -2.13
N PRO A 59 6.44 -9.46 -1.02
CA PRO A 59 7.69 -8.73 -0.78
C PRO A 59 8.77 -9.01 -1.83
N GLU A 60 8.78 -10.19 -2.43
CA GLU A 60 9.71 -10.59 -3.49
C GLU A 60 9.49 -9.87 -4.82
N LEU A 61 8.32 -9.24 -4.99
CA LEU A 61 8.00 -8.39 -6.16
C LEU A 61 8.23 -6.91 -5.86
N MET A 62 8.82 -6.58 -4.71
CA MET A 62 9.10 -5.22 -4.28
C MET A 62 10.61 -5.00 -4.17
N ASP A 63 11.03 -3.79 -4.50
CA ASP A 63 12.39 -3.32 -4.25
C ASP A 63 12.33 -1.99 -3.50
N ALA A 64 13.36 -1.71 -2.70
CA ALA A 64 13.46 -0.48 -1.92
C ALA A 64 14.91 -0.04 -1.73
N ASP A 65 15.16 1.23 -2.04
CA ASP A 65 16.46 1.88 -1.90
C ASP A 65 16.29 3.25 -1.21
N PRO A 66 17.26 3.75 -0.42
CA PRO A 66 17.15 5.09 0.17
C PRO A 66 17.02 6.18 -0.90
N ALA A 67 15.95 6.96 -0.81
CA ALA A 67 15.71 8.13 -1.66
C ALA A 67 15.69 9.41 -0.80
N PRO A 68 16.87 9.91 -0.34
CA PRO A 68 16.92 11.12 0.47
C PRO A 68 16.35 12.30 -0.31
N ARG A 69 15.46 13.07 0.33
CA ARG A 69 14.93 14.30 -0.28
C ARG A 69 16.08 15.30 -0.44
N ALA A 70 16.14 15.94 -1.60
CA ALA A 70 17.04 17.08 -1.78
C ALA A 70 16.78 18.11 -0.66
N PRO A 71 17.84 18.78 -0.15
CA PRO A 71 17.66 19.89 0.78
C PRO A 71 16.65 20.87 0.19
N ARG A 72 15.66 21.27 1.00
CA ARG A 72 14.72 22.30 0.57
C ARG A 72 15.53 23.56 0.29
N ALA A 73 15.42 24.13 -0.91
CA ALA A 73 16.03 25.41 -1.21
C ALA A 73 15.59 26.43 -0.13
N ALA A 74 16.55 27.16 0.43
CA ALA A 74 16.22 28.27 1.30
C ALA A 74 15.45 29.30 0.45
N GLU A 75 14.25 29.63 0.91
CA GLU A 75 13.46 30.75 0.38
C GLU A 75 13.95 32.05 1.00
#